data_AF-A0A1M3NW38-F1
#
_entry.id   AF-A0A1M3NW38-F1
#
_cell.length_a   1.000
_cell.length_b   1.000
_cell.length_c   1.000
_cell.angle_alpha   90.00
_cell.angle_beta   90.00
_cell.angle_gamma   90.00
#
_symmetry.space_group_name_H-M   'P 1'
#
loop_
_entity.id
_entity.type
_entity.pdbx_description
1 polymer ?
#
loop_
_entity_poly.entity_id
_entity_poly.type
_entity_poly.pdbx_seq_one_letter_code
_entity_poly.pdbx_strand_id
1 'polypeptide(L)'
;MPKGVTSFEVGINRVQGTGHYFDKYAVGTAVLQSPFFLGAHVLTGLKGQQQNGYTGIYQAANTLSAIFYLSIGMLFLYIALRTQYSKEISLAVVALSVFATNVFHYATYDASFSHVYQFALTSALLCALLRARMEPGRLHMRWACALGGITGLVALTRLTNITFALMPAALLMEYWWRNRDLKEFFVNALIMVACAFCVLFPQFLYFKATTGHWLVNAYRVVGEDAHFFWTSPEIANFLFSIRKGVFVWTPILIAGALGLPLLVKRFGLLGWSVVLVLCLQVYVCASWYCWWFGGSFGSRPMVDVMPLFALSLAGLMARFGSHRRPMLAGVAIVLVGLNLTLTYAYWRGFVPFDNADLGTLSSLPMRLVHGY
;
A
#
# COMPACT_ATOMS: atom_id res chain seq x y z
N MET A 1 9.11 -21.98 -16.30
CA MET A 1 8.19 -22.29 -15.18
C MET A 1 8.60 -23.63 -14.60
N PRO A 2 8.60 -23.83 -13.28
CA PRO A 2 8.77 -25.16 -12.68
C PRO A 2 7.74 -26.13 -13.29
N LYS A 3 8.13 -27.39 -13.51
CA LYS A 3 7.20 -28.41 -13.99
C LYS A 3 6.04 -28.53 -12.98
N GLY A 4 4.81 -28.36 -13.45
CA GLY A 4 3.58 -28.50 -12.63
C GLY A 4 2.89 -27.19 -12.23
N VAL A 5 3.54 -26.03 -12.39
CA VAL A 5 2.91 -24.72 -12.14
C VAL A 5 2.18 -24.29 -13.41
N THR A 6 0.84 -24.21 -13.36
CA THR A 6 0.08 -23.66 -14.48
C THR A 6 0.34 -22.15 -14.57
N SER A 7 0.35 -21.61 -15.78
CA SER A 7 0.63 -20.19 -16.04
C SER A 7 -0.38 -19.23 -15.38
N PHE A 8 -1.57 -19.74 -15.01
CA PHE A 8 -2.56 -19.09 -14.15
C PHE A 8 -2.06 -18.85 -12.71
N GLU A 9 -1.28 -19.76 -12.12
CA GLU A 9 -0.79 -19.64 -10.74
C GLU A 9 0.22 -18.49 -10.57
N VAL A 10 0.95 -18.15 -11.63
CA VAL A 10 1.91 -17.05 -11.64
C VAL A 10 1.34 -15.75 -12.22
N GLY A 11 0.12 -15.78 -12.76
CA GLY A 11 -0.55 -14.61 -13.35
C GLY A 11 -0.01 -14.16 -14.71
N ILE A 12 0.77 -15.00 -15.39
CA ILE A 12 1.37 -14.69 -16.70
C ILE A 12 0.92 -15.74 -17.70
N ASN A 13 0.08 -15.35 -18.67
CA ASN A 13 -0.48 -16.26 -19.67
C ASN A 13 -0.19 -15.80 -21.09
N ARG A 14 -0.12 -16.74 -22.04
CA ARG A 14 0.00 -16.42 -23.46
C ARG A 14 -1.33 -15.86 -23.97
N VAL A 15 -1.28 -14.73 -24.66
CA VAL A 15 -2.48 -14.16 -25.31
C VAL A 15 -2.72 -14.91 -26.62
N GLN A 16 -3.91 -15.49 -26.75
CA GLN A 16 -4.28 -16.24 -27.94
C GLN A 16 -4.26 -15.33 -29.18
N GLY A 17 -3.65 -15.80 -30.26
CA GLY A 17 -3.59 -15.08 -31.53
C GLY A 17 -2.52 -14.00 -31.65
N THR A 18 -1.86 -13.56 -30.57
CA THR A 18 -0.82 -12.51 -30.64
C THR A 18 0.61 -13.03 -30.50
N GLY A 19 0.79 -14.23 -29.93
CA GLY A 19 2.11 -14.79 -29.66
C GLY A 19 2.84 -14.16 -28.46
N HIS A 20 2.26 -13.13 -27.83
CA HIS A 20 2.82 -12.46 -26.66
C HIS A 20 2.40 -13.13 -25.34
N TYR A 21 3.18 -12.90 -24.29
CA TYR A 21 2.80 -13.19 -22.91
C TYR A 21 2.21 -11.93 -22.26
N PHE A 22 1.26 -12.14 -21.37
CA PHE A 22 0.57 -11.10 -20.61
C PHE A 22 0.59 -11.44 -19.13
N ASP A 23 1.29 -10.60 -18.37
CA ASP A 23 1.18 -10.45 -16.92
C ASP A 23 -0.09 -9.65 -16.57
N LYS A 24 -0.92 -10.21 -15.68
CA LYS A 24 -2.14 -9.56 -15.18
C LYS A 24 -1.89 -8.40 -14.24
N TYR A 25 -0.69 -8.31 -13.65
CA TYR A 25 -0.34 -7.26 -12.71
C TYR A 25 0.05 -5.96 -13.43
N ALA A 26 -0.12 -4.85 -12.71
CA ALA A 26 0.20 -3.53 -13.26
C ALA A 26 1.72 -3.30 -13.30
N VAL A 27 2.20 -2.54 -14.28
CA VAL A 27 3.64 -2.38 -14.56
C VAL A 27 4.37 -1.52 -13.52
N GLY A 28 3.66 -0.83 -12.61
CA GLY A 28 4.27 0.12 -11.69
C GLY A 28 5.29 -0.50 -10.73
N THR A 29 5.04 -1.70 -10.21
CA THR A 29 6.02 -2.40 -9.36
C THR A 29 7.32 -2.67 -10.12
N ALA A 30 7.22 -3.10 -11.38
CA ALA A 30 8.37 -3.34 -12.24
C ALA A 30 9.15 -2.05 -12.53
N VAL A 31 8.46 -0.93 -12.76
CA VAL A 31 9.09 0.39 -12.94
C VAL A 31 9.90 0.77 -11.69
N LEU A 32 9.32 0.60 -10.49
CA LEU A 32 9.98 0.94 -9.22
C LEU A 32 11.16 0.03 -8.89
N GLN A 33 11.09 -1.25 -9.28
CA GLN A 33 12.16 -2.24 -9.12
C GLN A 33 13.27 -2.10 -10.18
N SER A 34 12.98 -1.47 -11.32
CA SER A 34 13.89 -1.45 -12.47
C SER A 34 15.31 -0.96 -12.18
N PRO A 35 15.57 0.07 -11.34
CA PRO A 35 16.96 0.49 -11.07
C PRO A 35 17.76 -0.61 -10.36
N PHE A 36 17.13 -1.36 -9.46
CA PHE A 36 17.74 -2.46 -8.72
C PHE A 36 17.93 -3.68 -9.62
N PHE A 37 16.94 -3.98 -10.45
CA PHE A 37 17.02 -5.06 -11.44
C PHE A 37 18.16 -4.81 -12.45
N LEU A 38 18.28 -3.60 -12.99
CA LEU A 38 19.34 -3.26 -13.94
C LEU A 38 20.72 -3.34 -13.30
N GLY A 39 20.87 -2.86 -12.06
CA GLY A 39 22.11 -3.03 -11.28
C GLY A 39 22.46 -4.51 -11.08
N ALA A 40 21.48 -5.34 -10.72
CA ALA A 40 21.66 -6.78 -10.61
C ALA A 40 22.02 -7.43 -11.95
N HIS A 41 21.41 -6.99 -13.05
CA HIS A 41 21.65 -7.50 -14.38
C HIS A 41 23.09 -7.27 -14.81
N VAL A 42 23.60 -6.05 -14.64
CA VAL A 42 25.00 -5.69 -14.90
C VAL A 42 25.94 -6.51 -14.02
N LEU A 43 25.70 -6.56 -12.70
CA LEU A 43 26.56 -7.28 -11.76
C LEU A 43 26.61 -8.79 -12.03
N THR A 44 25.47 -9.38 -12.43
CA THR A 44 25.40 -10.80 -12.81
C THR A 44 26.26 -11.09 -14.04
N GLY A 45 26.19 -10.23 -15.05
CA GLY A 45 27.01 -10.35 -16.26
C GLY A 45 28.51 -10.20 -15.98
N LEU A 46 28.89 -9.23 -15.13
CA LEU A 46 30.29 -9.04 -14.71
C LEU A 46 30.86 -10.26 -13.96
N LYS A 47 30.00 -11.04 -13.30
CA LYS A 47 30.38 -12.28 -12.61
C LYS A 47 30.34 -13.52 -13.51
N GLY A 48 30.08 -13.37 -14.81
CA GLY A 48 29.93 -14.50 -15.74
C GLY A 48 28.75 -15.42 -15.42
N GLN A 49 27.80 -14.97 -14.59
CA GLN A 49 26.61 -15.73 -14.24
C GLN A 49 25.51 -15.54 -15.28
N GLN A 50 24.56 -16.47 -15.35
CA GLN A 50 23.46 -16.39 -16.30
C GLN A 50 22.55 -15.19 -16.00
N GLN A 51 22.42 -14.26 -16.95
CA GLN A 51 21.58 -13.06 -16.81
C GLN A 51 20.08 -13.36 -17.07
N ASN A 52 19.50 -14.28 -16.30
CA ASN A 52 18.15 -14.79 -16.50
C ASN A 52 17.07 -14.13 -15.61
N GLY A 53 17.44 -13.19 -14.72
CA GLY A 53 16.50 -12.56 -13.78
C GLY A 53 16.24 -13.35 -12.49
N TYR A 54 16.79 -14.55 -12.34
CA TYR A 54 16.46 -15.47 -11.24
C TYR A 54 17.65 -15.88 -10.37
N THR A 55 18.88 -15.52 -10.73
CA THR A 55 20.07 -15.79 -9.88
C THR A 55 19.96 -15.12 -8.51
N GLY A 56 20.78 -15.56 -7.55
CA GLY A 56 20.81 -14.98 -6.20
C GLY A 56 21.06 -13.48 -6.16
N ILE A 57 21.73 -12.92 -7.19
CA ILE A 57 21.96 -11.47 -7.31
C ILE A 57 20.63 -10.73 -7.56
N TYR A 58 19.75 -11.26 -8.41
CA TYR A 58 18.42 -10.67 -8.63
C TYR A 58 17.54 -10.79 -7.38
N GLN A 59 17.59 -11.93 -6.68
CA GLN A 59 16.85 -12.11 -5.43
C GLN A 59 17.28 -11.10 -4.37
N ALA A 60 18.59 -10.91 -4.19
CA ALA A 60 19.13 -9.91 -3.27
C ALA A 60 18.73 -8.48 -3.68
N ALA A 61 18.75 -8.17 -4.97
CA ALA A 61 18.36 -6.85 -5.47
C ALA A 61 16.86 -6.56 -5.28
N ASN A 62 15.99 -7.57 -5.43
CA ASN A 62 14.57 -7.45 -5.13
C ASN A 62 14.31 -7.19 -3.63
N THR A 63 15.03 -7.88 -2.73
CA THR A 63 14.93 -7.57 -1.30
C THR A 63 15.48 -6.18 -0.99
N LEU A 64 16.58 -5.79 -1.63
CA LEU A 64 17.16 -4.46 -1.47
C LEU A 64 16.20 -3.35 -1.93
N SER A 65 15.47 -3.56 -3.05
CA SER A 65 14.46 -2.60 -3.50
C SER A 65 13.33 -2.45 -2.48
N ALA A 66 12.84 -3.55 -1.90
CA ALA A 66 11.82 -3.48 -0.85
C ALA A 66 12.29 -2.71 0.40
N ILE A 67 13.52 -2.98 0.87
CA ILE A 67 14.12 -2.26 2.01
C ILE A 67 14.29 -0.77 1.68
N PHE A 68 14.73 -0.44 0.46
CA PHE A 68 14.85 0.93 0.01
C PHE A 68 13.49 1.65 0.05
N TYR A 69 12.45 1.09 -0.55
CA TYR A 69 11.11 1.71 -0.54
C TYR A 69 10.48 1.74 0.84
N LEU A 70 10.70 0.75 1.70
CA LEU A 70 10.32 0.81 3.11
C LEU A 70 10.96 2.04 3.79
N SER A 71 12.26 2.25 3.56
CA SER A 71 13.02 3.36 4.13
C SER A 71 12.52 4.71 3.64
N ILE A 72 12.25 4.83 2.34
CA ILE A 72 11.64 6.00 1.72
C ILE A 72 10.24 6.27 2.30
N GLY A 73 9.42 5.22 2.47
CA GLY A 73 8.10 5.33 3.07
C GLY A 73 8.14 5.81 4.52
N MET A 74 9.00 5.22 5.35
CA MET A 74 9.20 5.65 6.74
C MET A 74 9.68 7.11 6.81
N LEU A 75 10.62 7.51 5.95
CA LEU A 75 11.13 8.88 5.88
C LEU A 75 10.03 9.87 5.52
N PHE A 76 9.29 9.63 4.43
CA PHE A 76 8.23 10.53 4.01
C PHE A 76 7.07 10.57 5.01
N LEU A 77 6.70 9.43 5.60
CA LEU A 77 5.69 9.39 6.65
C LEU A 77 6.15 10.19 7.87
N TYR A 78 7.40 10.02 8.31
CA TYR A 78 7.96 10.81 9.40
C TYR A 78 7.90 12.31 9.11
N ILE A 79 8.36 12.72 7.91
CA ILE A 79 8.32 14.12 7.49
C ILE A 79 6.89 14.66 7.47
N ALA A 80 5.93 13.89 6.93
CA ALA A 80 4.52 14.25 6.89
C ALA A 80 3.97 14.50 8.30
N LEU A 81 4.17 13.54 9.22
CA LEU A 81 3.72 13.65 10.60
C LEU A 81 4.38 14.80 11.36
N ARG A 82 5.67 15.07 11.11
CA ARG A 82 6.40 16.18 11.74
C ARG A 82 5.86 17.56 11.39
N THR A 83 5.16 17.71 10.26
CA THR A 83 4.46 18.98 9.96
C THR A 83 3.31 19.26 10.92
N GLN A 84 2.81 18.25 11.64
CA GLN A 84 1.56 18.33 12.42
C GLN A 84 1.71 17.92 13.90
N TYR A 85 2.72 17.11 14.25
CA TYR A 85 2.88 16.45 15.54
C TYR A 85 4.33 16.45 16.02
N SER A 86 4.56 16.20 17.31
CA SER A 86 5.90 16.23 17.92
C SER A 86 6.83 15.14 17.36
N LYS A 87 8.15 15.29 17.61
CA LYS A 87 9.17 14.32 17.19
C LYS A 87 8.87 12.92 17.73
N GLU A 88 8.51 12.83 19.00
CA GLU A 88 8.30 11.57 19.71
C GLU A 88 7.08 10.82 19.16
N ILE A 89 5.96 11.52 18.95
CA ILE A 89 4.74 10.94 18.38
C ILE A 89 5.02 10.49 16.94
N SER A 90 5.68 11.33 16.14
CA SER A 90 5.98 10.99 14.75
C SER A 90 6.86 9.75 14.63
N LEU A 91 7.92 9.64 15.45
CA LEU A 91 8.77 8.45 15.49
C LEU A 91 8.00 7.21 15.96
N ALA A 92 7.24 7.32 17.04
CA ALA A 92 6.46 6.21 17.59
C ALA A 92 5.44 5.68 16.58
N VAL A 93 4.72 6.56 15.89
CA VAL A 93 3.72 6.19 14.89
C VAL A 93 4.36 5.56 13.66
N VAL A 94 5.51 6.05 13.19
CA VAL A 94 6.24 5.41 12.08
C VAL A 94 6.67 4.00 12.48
N ALA A 95 7.25 3.84 13.67
CA ALA A 95 7.66 2.52 14.17
C ALA A 95 6.45 1.57 14.32
N LEU A 96 5.35 2.04 14.90
CA LEU A 96 4.10 1.28 15.01
C LEU A 96 3.54 0.89 13.64
N SER A 97 3.59 1.80 12.67
CA SER A 97 3.12 1.52 11.31
C SER A 97 3.90 0.39 10.65
N VAL A 98 5.17 0.19 11.02
CA VAL A 98 6.01 -0.89 10.46
C VAL A 98 5.89 -2.17 11.27
N PHE A 99 6.06 -2.09 12.59
CA PHE A 99 6.26 -3.26 13.44
C PHE A 99 5.01 -3.75 14.18
N ALA A 100 3.97 -2.91 14.29
CA ALA A 100 2.66 -3.34 14.82
C ALA A 100 1.67 -3.67 13.70
N THR A 101 2.14 -3.72 12.44
CA THR A 101 1.34 -4.04 11.26
C THR A 101 2.03 -5.04 10.34
N ASN A 102 1.32 -5.45 9.30
CA ASN A 102 1.87 -6.33 8.27
C ASN A 102 2.89 -5.66 7.32
N VAL A 103 3.18 -4.36 7.44
CA VAL A 103 4.20 -3.67 6.62
C VAL A 103 5.57 -4.36 6.71
N PHE A 104 6.01 -4.75 7.91
CA PHE A 104 7.29 -5.45 8.09
C PHE A 104 7.35 -6.76 7.29
N HIS A 105 6.26 -7.53 7.29
CA HIS A 105 6.15 -8.77 6.52
C HIS A 105 6.30 -8.54 5.02
N TYR A 106 5.56 -7.56 4.46
CA TYR A 106 5.59 -7.26 3.02
C TYR A 106 6.83 -6.49 2.57
N ALA A 107 7.66 -6.01 3.50
CA ALA A 107 8.95 -5.43 3.20
C ALA A 107 10.11 -6.45 3.27
N THR A 108 9.86 -7.66 3.79
CA THR A 108 10.90 -8.67 4.04
C THR A 108 10.59 -10.00 3.36
N TYR A 109 9.62 -10.76 3.88
CA TYR A 109 9.30 -12.10 3.39
C TYR A 109 8.65 -12.06 2.00
N ASP A 110 7.63 -11.21 1.84
CA ASP A 110 6.92 -10.99 0.58
C ASP A 110 7.40 -9.71 -0.13
N ALA A 111 8.70 -9.44 -0.08
CA ALA A 111 9.35 -8.21 -0.60
C ALA A 111 9.12 -7.92 -2.10
N SER A 112 8.77 -8.93 -2.89
CA SER A 112 8.44 -8.77 -4.31
C SER A 112 7.04 -8.19 -4.57
N PHE A 113 6.17 -8.13 -3.55
CA PHE A 113 4.79 -7.68 -3.72
C PHE A 113 4.71 -6.16 -3.82
N SER A 114 3.67 -5.67 -4.51
CA SER A 114 3.42 -4.23 -4.73
C SER A 114 3.21 -3.38 -3.45
N HIS A 115 3.03 -4.00 -2.29
CA HIS A 115 2.51 -3.36 -1.08
C HIS A 115 3.51 -2.42 -0.40
N VAL A 116 4.77 -2.82 -0.24
CA VAL A 116 5.78 -1.93 0.38
C VAL A 116 6.07 -0.70 -0.50
N TYR A 117 5.99 -0.87 -1.82
CA TYR A 117 6.09 0.23 -2.79
C TYR A 117 4.90 1.19 -2.64
N GLN A 118 3.69 0.66 -2.47
CA GLN A 118 2.51 1.48 -2.17
C GLN A 118 2.60 2.21 -0.85
N PHE A 119 3.09 1.57 0.21
CA PHE A 119 3.36 2.23 1.48
C PHE A 119 4.28 3.45 1.28
N ALA A 120 5.33 3.31 0.46
CA ALA A 120 6.24 4.41 0.13
C ALA A 120 5.55 5.54 -0.64
N LEU A 121 4.81 5.19 -1.70
CA LEU A 121 4.11 6.14 -2.55
C LEU A 121 2.99 6.88 -1.82
N THR A 122 2.19 6.17 -1.02
CA THR A 122 1.16 6.79 -0.16
C THR A 122 1.78 7.71 0.88
N SER A 123 2.92 7.33 1.48
CA SER A 123 3.64 8.20 2.42
C SER A 123 4.16 9.47 1.74
N ALA A 124 4.70 9.34 0.53
CA ALA A 124 5.14 10.48 -0.28
C ALA A 124 3.97 11.39 -0.69
N LEU A 125 2.84 10.80 -1.10
CA LEU A 125 1.61 11.53 -1.43
C LEU A 125 1.11 12.32 -0.21
N LEU A 126 1.04 11.67 0.95
CA LEU A 126 0.62 12.33 2.19
C LEU A 126 1.58 13.47 2.57
N CYS A 127 2.89 13.25 2.46
CA CYS A 127 3.90 14.28 2.71
C CYS A 127 3.71 15.49 1.77
N ALA A 128 3.54 15.23 0.47
CA ALA A 128 3.32 16.27 -0.53
C ALA A 128 2.01 17.05 -0.27
N LEU A 129 0.92 16.35 0.06
CA LEU A 129 -0.37 16.97 0.40
C LEU A 129 -0.26 17.91 1.60
N LEU A 130 0.32 17.44 2.70
CA LEU A 130 0.43 18.24 3.93
C LEU A 130 1.37 19.43 3.74
N ARG A 131 2.48 19.27 3.02
CA ARG A 131 3.40 20.37 2.71
C ARG A 131 2.77 21.38 1.74
N ALA A 132 2.11 20.91 0.68
CA ALA A 132 1.40 21.78 -0.26
C ALA A 132 0.35 22.62 0.47
N ARG A 133 -0.46 22.00 1.35
CA ARG A 133 -1.49 22.69 2.13
C ARG A 133 -0.98 23.81 3.04
N MET A 134 0.29 23.75 3.46
CA MET A 134 0.91 24.79 4.28
C MET A 134 1.30 26.04 3.47
N GLU A 135 1.30 25.98 2.13
CA GLU A 135 1.67 27.11 1.28
C GLU A 135 0.56 28.18 1.29
N PRO A 136 0.90 29.44 1.59
CA PRO A 136 -0.06 30.52 1.57
C PRO A 136 -0.45 30.92 0.13
N GLY A 137 -1.66 31.45 -0.01
CA GLY A 137 -2.18 31.98 -1.26
C GLY A 137 -2.64 30.87 -2.18
N ARG A 138 -1.73 30.36 -3.03
CA ARG A 138 -2.04 29.55 -4.20
C ARG A 138 -1.37 28.18 -4.19
N LEU A 139 -1.93 27.23 -4.94
CA LEU A 139 -1.28 25.95 -5.17
C LEU A 139 -0.23 26.12 -6.28
N HIS A 140 1.04 26.04 -5.89
CA HIS A 140 2.15 26.17 -6.82
C HIS A 140 2.21 25.00 -7.82
N MET A 141 2.59 25.27 -9.06
CA MET A 141 2.73 24.27 -10.12
C MET A 141 3.59 23.07 -9.71
N ARG A 142 4.67 23.28 -8.95
CA ARG A 142 5.51 22.19 -8.42
C ARG A 142 4.72 21.15 -7.62
N TRP A 143 3.74 21.61 -6.84
CA TRP A 143 2.88 20.75 -6.04
C TRP A 143 1.82 20.08 -6.89
N ALA A 144 1.24 20.78 -7.87
CA ALA A 144 0.34 20.17 -8.85
C ALA A 144 1.03 19.03 -9.64
N CYS A 145 2.25 19.26 -10.14
CA CYS A 145 3.05 18.24 -10.82
C CYS A 145 3.39 17.07 -9.90
N ALA A 146 3.86 17.34 -8.68
CA ALA A 146 4.23 16.30 -7.71
C ALA A 146 3.02 15.45 -7.30
N LEU A 147 1.89 16.08 -6.96
CA LEU A 147 0.67 15.39 -6.55
C LEU A 147 0.11 14.55 -7.72
N GLY A 148 0.02 15.12 -8.92
CA GLY A 148 -0.39 14.39 -10.11
C GLY A 148 0.51 13.20 -10.42
N GLY A 149 1.84 13.41 -10.45
CA GLY A 149 2.81 12.36 -10.74
C GLY A 149 2.80 11.23 -9.71
N ILE A 150 2.76 11.56 -8.41
CA ILE A 150 2.70 10.55 -7.33
C ILE A 150 1.37 9.79 -7.39
N THR A 151 0.23 10.47 -7.60
CA THR A 151 -1.07 9.80 -7.75
C THR A 151 -1.10 8.88 -8.98
N GLY A 152 -0.51 9.30 -10.09
CA GLY A 152 -0.31 8.45 -11.27
C GLY A 152 0.51 7.20 -10.94
N LEU A 153 1.58 7.35 -10.16
CA LEU A 153 2.45 6.24 -9.76
C LEU A 153 1.77 5.29 -8.77
N VAL A 154 0.96 5.82 -7.85
CA VAL A 154 0.09 5.04 -6.95
C VAL A 154 -0.87 4.17 -7.77
N ALA A 155 -1.56 4.77 -8.74
CA ALA A 155 -2.47 4.03 -9.61
C ALA A 155 -1.75 3.05 -10.56
N LEU A 156 -0.58 3.42 -11.09
CA LEU A 156 0.25 2.56 -11.94
C LEU A 156 0.74 1.31 -11.20
N THR A 157 1.04 1.45 -9.92
CA THR A 157 1.50 0.33 -9.08
C THR A 157 0.33 -0.59 -8.72
N ARG A 158 -0.85 -0.03 -8.41
CA ARG A 158 -2.10 -0.79 -8.23
C ARG A 158 -3.29 0.03 -8.71
N LEU A 159 -3.96 -0.44 -9.77
CA LEU A 159 -5.06 0.30 -10.41
C LEU A 159 -6.23 0.58 -9.45
N THR A 160 -6.48 -0.30 -8.48
CA THR A 160 -7.51 -0.09 -7.43
C THR A 160 -7.23 1.14 -6.57
N ASN A 161 -5.98 1.60 -6.50
CA ASN A 161 -5.57 2.76 -5.71
C ASN A 161 -5.75 4.09 -6.46
N ILE A 162 -6.39 4.09 -7.64
CA ILE A 162 -6.85 5.32 -8.30
C ILE A 162 -7.76 6.15 -7.39
N THR A 163 -8.44 5.53 -6.43
CA THR A 163 -9.24 6.19 -5.39
C THR A 163 -8.44 7.23 -4.59
N PHE A 164 -7.11 7.09 -4.48
CA PHE A 164 -6.26 8.04 -3.76
C PHE A 164 -6.22 9.42 -4.43
N ALA A 165 -6.63 9.54 -5.69
CA ALA A 165 -6.80 10.82 -6.39
C ALA A 165 -7.81 11.77 -5.71
N LEU A 166 -8.69 11.23 -4.87
CA LEU A 166 -9.63 12.02 -4.07
C LEU A 166 -8.92 12.98 -3.10
N MET A 167 -7.73 12.63 -2.61
CA MET A 167 -6.98 13.48 -1.68
C MET A 167 -6.40 14.75 -2.33
N PRO A 168 -5.65 14.69 -3.45
CA PRO A 168 -5.23 15.90 -4.14
C PRO A 168 -6.40 16.69 -4.74
N ALA A 169 -7.48 16.02 -5.17
CA ALA A 169 -8.71 16.71 -5.57
C ALA A 169 -9.34 17.51 -4.42
N ALA A 170 -9.40 16.94 -3.22
CA ALA A 170 -9.86 17.64 -2.02
C ALA A 170 -8.98 18.84 -1.68
N LEU A 171 -7.65 18.70 -1.76
CA LEU A 171 -6.73 19.82 -1.56
C LEU A 171 -6.97 20.94 -2.60
N LEU A 172 -7.11 20.58 -3.88
CA LEU A 172 -7.39 21.55 -4.94
C LEU A 172 -8.72 22.29 -4.69
N MET A 173 -9.74 21.56 -4.23
CA MET A 173 -11.03 22.15 -3.84
C MET A 173 -10.90 23.09 -2.64
N GLU A 174 -10.06 22.79 -1.64
CA GLU A 174 -9.78 23.71 -0.52
C GLU A 174 -9.17 25.02 -1.01
N TYR A 175 -8.21 24.97 -1.94
CA TYR A 175 -7.62 26.18 -2.56
C TYR A 175 -8.65 27.00 -3.33
N TRP A 176 -9.49 26.33 -4.15
CA TRP A 176 -10.56 27.02 -4.86
C TRP A 176 -11.58 27.66 -3.91
N TRP A 177 -12.00 26.97 -2.85
CA TRP A 177 -12.96 27.52 -1.90
C TRP A 177 -12.44 28.80 -1.22
N ARG A 178 -11.14 28.85 -0.96
CA ARG A 178 -10.45 29.97 -0.33
C ARG A 178 -10.24 31.15 -1.27
N ASN A 179 -9.80 30.91 -2.50
CA ASN A 179 -9.39 31.96 -3.43
C ASN A 179 -10.47 32.34 -4.45
N ARG A 180 -11.43 31.44 -4.70
CA ARG A 180 -12.48 31.54 -5.75
C ARG A 180 -11.94 31.77 -7.17
N ASP A 181 -10.68 31.40 -7.41
CA ASP A 181 -10.03 31.50 -8.72
C ASP A 181 -10.27 30.22 -9.55
N LEU A 182 -11.18 30.30 -10.51
CA LEU A 182 -11.49 29.19 -11.42
C LEU A 182 -10.35 28.91 -12.40
N LYS A 183 -9.60 29.94 -12.83
CA LYS A 183 -8.49 29.76 -13.78
C LYS A 183 -7.37 28.96 -13.10
N GLU A 184 -7.00 29.34 -11.88
CA GLU A 184 -6.01 28.60 -11.10
C GLU A 184 -6.48 27.15 -10.85
N PHE A 185 -7.74 26.96 -10.49
CA PHE A 185 -8.33 25.63 -10.30
C PHE A 185 -8.17 24.75 -11.54
N PHE A 186 -8.62 25.22 -12.72
CA PHE A 186 -8.56 24.43 -13.95
C PHE A 186 -7.12 24.19 -14.43
N VAL A 187 -6.23 25.18 -14.31
CA VAL A 187 -4.81 25.01 -14.68
C VAL A 187 -4.16 23.95 -13.80
N ASN A 188 -4.33 24.02 -12.47
CA ASN A 188 -3.74 23.03 -11.57
C ASN A 188 -4.40 21.65 -11.73
N ALA A 189 -5.71 21.57 -11.96
CA ALA A 189 -6.40 20.31 -12.28
C ALA A 189 -5.82 19.67 -13.54
N LEU A 190 -5.67 20.45 -14.62
CA LEU A 190 -5.13 19.96 -15.88
C LEU A 190 -3.68 19.47 -15.71
N ILE A 191 -2.85 20.20 -14.98
CA ILE A 191 -1.46 19.81 -14.68
C ILE A 191 -1.44 18.50 -13.89
N MET A 192 -2.26 18.37 -12.83
CA MET A 192 -2.35 17.14 -12.05
C MET A 192 -2.77 15.95 -12.92
N VAL A 193 -3.82 16.11 -13.72
CA VAL A 193 -4.33 15.06 -14.62
C VAL A 193 -3.30 14.70 -15.68
N ALA A 194 -2.65 15.68 -16.30
CA ALA A 194 -1.61 15.45 -17.30
C ALA A 194 -0.43 14.69 -16.70
N CYS A 195 0.10 15.11 -15.54
CA CYS A 195 1.18 14.40 -14.86
C CYS A 195 0.78 12.98 -14.44
N ALA A 196 -0.42 12.80 -13.90
CA ALA A 196 -0.93 11.48 -13.53
C ALA A 196 -1.06 10.57 -14.75
N PHE A 197 -1.62 11.08 -15.85
CA PHE A 197 -1.79 10.35 -17.09
C PHE A 197 -0.45 10.00 -17.74
N CYS A 198 0.51 10.93 -17.78
CA CYS A 198 1.86 10.66 -18.30
C CYS A 198 2.54 9.51 -17.54
N VAL A 199 2.39 9.45 -16.22
CA VAL A 199 2.95 8.36 -15.40
C VAL A 199 2.15 7.06 -15.59
N LEU A 200 0.83 7.12 -15.77
CA LEU A 200 -0.02 5.95 -16.00
C LEU A 200 0.11 5.37 -17.41
N PHE A 201 0.54 6.18 -18.37
CA PHE A 201 0.58 5.84 -19.80
C PHE A 201 1.32 4.53 -20.15
N PRO A 202 2.44 4.16 -19.49
CA PRO A 202 3.09 2.88 -19.72
C PRO A 202 2.17 1.65 -19.54
N GLN A 203 1.18 1.72 -18.66
CA GLN A 203 0.20 0.62 -18.51
C GLN A 203 -0.64 0.43 -19.77
N PHE A 204 -1.06 1.53 -20.40
CA PHE A 204 -1.88 1.52 -21.62
C PHE A 204 -1.05 1.06 -22.82
N LEU A 205 0.21 1.48 -22.90
CA LEU A 205 1.16 0.98 -23.90
C LEU A 205 1.38 -0.53 -23.76
N TYR A 206 1.55 -1.00 -22.53
CA TYR A 206 1.69 -2.43 -22.25
C TYR A 206 0.46 -3.21 -22.71
N PHE A 207 -0.75 -2.75 -22.38
CA PHE A 207 -1.99 -3.39 -22.87
C PHE A 207 -2.07 -3.39 -24.39
N LYS A 208 -1.77 -2.25 -25.03
CA LYS A 208 -1.83 -2.12 -26.49
C LYS A 208 -0.82 -3.03 -27.18
N ALA A 209 0.40 -3.13 -26.66
CA ALA A 209 1.48 -3.93 -27.23
C ALA A 209 1.22 -5.44 -27.10
N THR A 210 0.61 -5.88 -26.00
CA THR A 210 0.42 -7.31 -25.71
C THR A 210 -0.90 -7.89 -26.24
N THR A 211 -1.98 -7.08 -26.20
CA THR A 211 -3.34 -7.51 -26.52
C THR A 211 -3.92 -6.85 -27.77
N GLY A 212 -3.30 -5.78 -28.29
CA GLY A 212 -3.86 -4.96 -29.35
C GLY A 212 -4.93 -3.96 -28.89
N HIS A 213 -5.32 -3.96 -27.61
CA HIS A 213 -6.35 -3.08 -27.04
C HIS A 213 -5.77 -2.12 -26.00
N TRP A 214 -6.33 -0.90 -25.92
CA TRP A 214 -5.89 0.11 -24.95
C TRP A 214 -6.39 -0.16 -23.52
N LEU A 215 -7.52 -0.85 -23.39
CA LEU A 215 -8.16 -1.19 -22.12
C LEU A 215 -8.57 -2.65 -22.16
N VAL A 216 -8.20 -3.40 -21.12
CA VAL A 216 -8.51 -4.83 -20.99
C VAL A 216 -8.87 -5.17 -19.55
N ASN A 217 -9.70 -6.19 -19.38
CA ASN A 217 -9.80 -6.86 -18.09
C ASN A 217 -8.64 -7.87 -18.00
N ALA A 218 -7.60 -7.49 -17.25
CA ALA A 218 -6.37 -8.26 -17.12
C ALA A 218 -6.60 -9.71 -16.67
N TYR A 219 -7.56 -9.94 -15.76
CA TYR A 219 -7.91 -11.28 -15.28
C TYR A 219 -8.55 -12.14 -16.36
N ARG A 220 -9.46 -11.56 -17.16
CA ARG A 220 -10.05 -12.27 -18.30
C ARG A 220 -9.02 -12.59 -19.39
N VAL A 221 -8.09 -11.68 -19.66
CA VAL A 221 -7.00 -11.92 -20.63
C VAL A 221 -6.16 -13.13 -20.24
N VAL A 222 -5.91 -13.28 -18.94
CA VAL A 222 -5.21 -14.46 -18.41
C VAL A 222 -6.16 -15.63 -18.10
N GLY A 223 -7.43 -15.59 -18.50
CA GLY A 223 -8.39 -16.68 -18.31
C GLY A 223 -8.74 -17.00 -16.84
N GLU A 224 -8.55 -16.06 -15.93
CA GLU A 224 -8.99 -16.17 -14.54
C GLU A 224 -10.42 -15.63 -14.38
N ASP A 225 -11.27 -16.38 -13.69
CA ASP A 225 -12.63 -15.93 -13.34
C ASP A 225 -12.64 -15.03 -12.09
N ALA A 226 -11.69 -14.10 -12.02
CA ALA A 226 -11.60 -13.14 -10.92
C ALA A 226 -12.51 -11.94 -11.19
N HIS A 227 -13.41 -11.67 -10.24
CA HIS A 227 -14.41 -10.62 -10.36
C HIS A 227 -14.71 -9.96 -9.01
N PHE A 228 -15.56 -8.94 -9.03
CA PHE A 228 -16.00 -8.22 -7.84
C PHE A 228 -17.49 -8.46 -7.58
N PHE A 229 -17.84 -8.80 -6.35
CA PHE A 229 -19.20 -8.90 -5.81
C PHE A 229 -19.66 -7.56 -5.23
N TRP A 230 -19.83 -6.54 -6.09
CA TRP A 230 -20.16 -5.18 -5.67
C TRP A 230 -21.43 -5.06 -4.81
N THR A 231 -22.44 -5.90 -5.08
CA THR A 231 -23.73 -5.89 -4.37
C THR A 231 -23.74 -6.76 -3.10
N SER A 232 -22.69 -7.56 -2.90
CA SER A 232 -22.59 -8.50 -1.77
C SER A 232 -21.17 -8.54 -1.22
N PRO A 233 -20.62 -7.38 -0.76
CA PRO A 233 -19.27 -7.30 -0.26
C PRO A 233 -19.14 -7.95 1.11
N GLU A 234 -18.02 -8.63 1.33
CA GLU A 234 -17.71 -9.35 2.58
C GLU A 234 -17.13 -8.42 3.65
N ILE A 235 -17.77 -7.27 3.90
CA ILE A 235 -17.20 -6.18 4.74
C ILE A 235 -16.91 -6.65 6.17
N ALA A 236 -17.87 -7.31 6.81
CA ALA A 236 -17.72 -7.78 8.18
C ALA A 236 -16.59 -8.81 8.28
N ASN A 237 -16.53 -9.74 7.33
CA ASN A 237 -15.48 -10.74 7.25
C ASN A 237 -14.11 -10.12 6.97
N PHE A 238 -14.04 -9.18 6.03
CA PHE A 238 -12.81 -8.45 5.70
C PHE A 238 -12.24 -7.69 6.91
N LEU A 239 -13.09 -7.11 7.75
CA LEU A 239 -12.64 -6.34 8.91
C LEU A 239 -12.36 -7.20 10.15
N PHE A 240 -13.17 -8.23 10.41
CA PHE A 240 -13.22 -8.89 11.72
C PHE A 240 -13.06 -10.41 11.68
N SER A 241 -12.99 -11.05 10.52
CA SER A 241 -12.82 -12.51 10.46
C SER A 241 -11.47 -12.95 11.03
N ILE A 242 -11.44 -14.08 11.72
CA ILE A 242 -10.17 -14.69 12.17
C ILE A 242 -9.33 -15.17 11.00
N ARG A 243 -9.97 -15.50 9.86
CA ARG A 243 -9.28 -15.96 8.66
C ARG A 243 -8.19 -14.99 8.23
N LYS A 244 -8.54 -13.71 8.00
CA LYS A 244 -7.62 -12.62 7.57
C LYS A 244 -8.08 -11.20 7.93
N GLY A 245 -9.02 -11.05 8.86
CA GLY A 245 -9.66 -9.77 9.19
C GLY A 245 -8.67 -8.67 9.60
N VAL A 246 -8.86 -7.47 9.05
CA VAL A 246 -7.97 -6.31 9.25
C VAL A 246 -7.68 -6.06 10.74
N PHE A 247 -8.73 -5.97 11.58
CA PHE A 247 -8.58 -5.59 12.98
C PHE A 247 -8.15 -6.74 13.89
N VAL A 248 -8.37 -7.99 13.45
CA VAL A 248 -7.91 -9.18 14.19
C VAL A 248 -6.40 -9.33 14.06
N TRP A 249 -5.90 -9.23 12.83
CA TRP A 249 -4.47 -9.43 12.53
C TRP A 249 -3.63 -8.18 12.74
N THR A 250 -4.27 -7.00 12.78
CA THR A 250 -3.57 -5.73 12.99
C THR A 250 -4.35 -4.80 13.94
N PRO A 251 -4.41 -5.13 15.25
CA PRO A 251 -5.26 -4.41 16.20
C PRO A 251 -4.95 -2.93 16.37
N ILE A 252 -3.71 -2.49 16.09
CA ILE A 252 -3.34 -1.06 16.13
C ILE A 252 -4.20 -0.20 15.20
N LEU A 253 -4.77 -0.78 14.13
CA LEU A 253 -5.65 -0.06 13.22
C LEU A 253 -6.98 0.32 13.86
N ILE A 254 -7.40 -0.33 14.95
CA ILE A 254 -8.56 0.10 15.73
C ILE A 254 -8.28 1.51 16.29
N ALA A 255 -7.10 1.74 16.88
CA ALA A 255 -6.70 3.07 17.35
C ALA A 255 -6.59 4.08 16.19
N GLY A 256 -6.09 3.65 15.03
CA GLY A 256 -6.10 4.46 13.82
C GLY A 256 -7.52 4.86 13.38
N ALA A 257 -8.47 3.93 13.39
CA ALA A 257 -9.87 4.16 13.04
C ALA A 257 -10.56 5.12 14.04
N LEU A 258 -10.33 4.93 15.34
CA LEU A 258 -10.83 5.82 16.39
C LEU A 258 -10.27 7.25 16.28
N GLY A 259 -9.10 7.43 15.65
CA GLY A 259 -8.52 8.73 15.35
C GLY A 259 -9.16 9.48 14.16
N LEU A 260 -9.97 8.82 13.33
CA LEU A 260 -10.51 9.43 12.10
C LEU A 260 -11.41 10.66 12.35
N PRO A 261 -12.30 10.69 13.36
CA PRO A 261 -13.08 11.90 13.64
C PRO A 261 -12.20 13.11 14.01
N LEU A 262 -11.08 12.88 14.69
CA LEU A 262 -10.11 13.93 15.02
C LEU A 262 -9.41 14.46 13.76
N LEU A 263 -9.11 13.56 12.83
CA LEU A 263 -8.53 13.90 11.53
C LEU A 263 -9.46 14.80 10.74
N VAL A 264 -10.74 14.42 10.61
CA VAL A 264 -11.77 15.22 9.92
C VAL A 264 -11.91 16.59 10.57
N LYS A 265 -12.02 16.65 11.90
CA LYS A 265 -12.13 17.92 12.64
C LYS A 265 -10.93 18.84 12.38
N ARG A 266 -9.73 18.29 12.24
CA ARG A 266 -8.50 19.07 12.04
C ARG A 266 -8.26 19.50 10.59
N PHE A 267 -8.55 18.62 9.63
CA PHE A 267 -8.18 18.81 8.23
C PHE A 267 -9.37 19.09 7.31
N GLY A 268 -10.61 19.13 7.81
CA GLY A 268 -11.78 19.51 7.03
C GLY A 268 -12.01 18.59 5.83
N LEU A 269 -12.09 19.17 4.64
CA LEU A 269 -12.35 18.44 3.40
C LEU A 269 -11.25 17.42 3.09
N LEU A 270 -9.98 17.78 3.31
CA LEU A 270 -8.88 16.82 3.19
C LEU A 270 -9.04 15.64 4.17
N GLY A 271 -9.46 15.91 5.41
CA GLY A 271 -9.73 14.85 6.39
C GLY A 271 -10.86 13.91 5.94
N TRP A 272 -11.94 14.45 5.40
CA TRP A 272 -13.03 13.66 4.80
C TRP A 272 -12.57 12.84 3.59
N SER A 273 -11.69 13.38 2.75
CA SER A 273 -11.15 12.64 1.62
C SER A 273 -10.36 11.39 2.05
N VAL A 274 -9.62 11.47 3.18
CA VAL A 274 -8.91 10.32 3.76
C VAL A 274 -9.90 9.26 4.23
N VAL A 275 -10.96 9.66 4.95
CA VAL A 275 -12.01 8.73 5.38
C VAL A 275 -12.67 8.05 4.17
N LEU A 276 -13.00 8.82 3.14
CA LEU A 276 -13.62 8.30 1.92
C LEU A 276 -12.69 7.31 1.20
N VAL A 277 -11.40 7.60 1.07
CA VAL A 277 -10.41 6.66 0.50
C VAL A 277 -10.34 5.37 1.32
N LEU A 278 -10.31 5.45 2.65
CA LEU A 278 -10.30 4.27 3.52
C LEU A 278 -11.58 3.43 3.35
N CYS A 279 -12.74 4.06 3.34
CA CYS A 279 -14.02 3.37 3.12
C CYS A 279 -14.09 2.71 1.75
N LEU A 280 -13.65 3.41 0.69
CA LEU A 280 -13.59 2.85 -0.66
C LEU A 280 -12.61 1.69 -0.74
N GLN A 281 -11.45 1.77 -0.09
CA GLN A 281 -10.49 0.67 -0.07
C GLN A 281 -11.03 -0.57 0.65
N VAL A 282 -11.69 -0.38 1.80
CA VAL A 282 -12.40 -1.48 2.47
C VAL A 282 -13.47 -2.07 1.57
N TYR A 283 -14.30 -1.24 0.93
CA TYR A 283 -15.38 -1.69 0.06
C TYR A 283 -14.86 -2.46 -1.16
N VAL A 284 -13.88 -1.92 -1.89
CA VAL A 284 -13.27 -2.57 -3.05
C VAL A 284 -12.61 -3.89 -2.66
N CYS A 285 -11.86 -3.92 -1.55
CA CYS A 285 -11.20 -5.14 -1.10
C CYS A 285 -12.18 -6.20 -0.60
N ALA A 286 -13.23 -5.79 0.13
CA ALA A 286 -14.29 -6.68 0.58
C ALA A 286 -15.18 -7.18 -0.56
N SER A 287 -15.29 -6.43 -1.66
CA SER A 287 -16.01 -6.84 -2.87
C SER A 287 -15.20 -7.82 -3.73
N TRP A 288 -13.90 -7.98 -3.49
CA TRP A 288 -13.08 -8.88 -4.32
C TRP A 288 -13.48 -10.34 -4.10
N TYR A 289 -13.49 -11.16 -5.17
CA TYR A 289 -13.96 -12.56 -5.10
C TYR A 289 -13.26 -13.38 -3.99
N CYS A 290 -12.00 -13.06 -3.71
CA CYS A 290 -11.26 -13.57 -2.56
C CYS A 290 -10.93 -12.41 -1.61
N TRP A 291 -11.91 -11.97 -0.83
CA TRP A 291 -11.73 -10.89 0.16
C TRP A 291 -10.62 -11.19 1.18
N TRP A 292 -10.24 -12.46 1.38
CA TRP A 292 -9.12 -12.86 2.24
C TRP A 292 -7.74 -12.76 1.54
N PHE A 293 -7.70 -12.44 0.25
CA PHE A 293 -6.49 -12.22 -0.55
C PHE A 293 -5.51 -13.41 -0.63
N GLY A 294 -6.00 -14.63 -0.45
CA GLY A 294 -5.22 -15.87 -0.59
C GLY A 294 -4.19 -16.07 0.52
N GLY A 295 -3.03 -16.63 0.19
CA GLY A 295 -1.91 -16.77 1.12
C GLY A 295 -1.31 -15.41 1.47
N SER A 296 -1.73 -14.84 2.60
CA SER A 296 -1.26 -13.52 3.04
C SER A 296 -1.15 -13.41 4.56
N PHE A 297 -0.16 -12.67 5.06
CA PHE A 297 -0.13 -12.27 6.46
C PHE A 297 -1.10 -11.11 6.71
N GLY A 298 -2.18 -11.39 7.45
CA GLY A 298 -3.32 -10.48 7.62
C GLY A 298 -3.93 -10.04 6.28
N SER A 299 -4.60 -8.89 6.29
CA SER A 299 -5.15 -8.27 5.08
C SER A 299 -4.08 -7.43 4.36
N ARG A 300 -3.40 -8.06 3.38
CA ARG A 300 -2.32 -7.42 2.60
C ARG A 300 -2.67 -6.10 1.91
N PRO A 301 -3.85 -5.89 1.29
CA PRO A 301 -4.12 -4.61 0.63
C PRO A 301 -4.16 -3.43 1.60
N MET A 302 -4.30 -3.67 2.91
CA MET A 302 -4.30 -2.57 3.88
C MET A 302 -2.93 -1.92 4.06
N VAL A 303 -1.84 -2.58 3.67
CA VAL A 303 -0.50 -1.96 3.65
C VAL A 303 -0.51 -0.63 2.88
N ASP A 304 -1.26 -0.58 1.78
CA ASP A 304 -1.36 0.57 0.90
C ASP A 304 -1.91 1.83 1.59
N VAL A 305 -2.79 1.64 2.59
CA VAL A 305 -3.45 2.71 3.35
C VAL A 305 -2.84 2.96 4.73
N MET A 306 -1.78 2.23 5.11
CA MET A 306 -1.13 2.39 6.43
C MET A 306 -0.73 3.84 6.75
N PRO A 307 -0.19 4.64 5.81
CA PRO A 307 0.16 6.03 6.12
C PRO A 307 -1.07 6.90 6.46
N LEU A 308 -2.25 6.55 5.96
CA LEU A 308 -3.50 7.25 6.27
C LEU A 308 -3.97 6.95 7.70
N PHE A 309 -3.92 5.68 8.11
CA PHE A 309 -4.15 5.29 9.51
C PHE A 309 -3.09 5.83 10.45
N ALA A 310 -1.84 5.96 10.01
CA ALA A 310 -0.77 6.56 10.78
C ALA A 310 -1.07 8.04 11.11
N LEU A 311 -1.59 8.80 10.14
CA LEU A 311 -1.96 10.20 10.36
C LEU A 311 -3.05 10.38 11.42
N SER A 312 -4.08 9.52 11.41
CA SER A 312 -5.15 9.54 12.41
C SER A 312 -4.69 9.01 13.77
N LEU A 313 -3.86 7.96 13.80
CA LEU A 313 -3.24 7.44 15.02
C LEU A 313 -2.37 8.50 15.71
N ALA A 314 -1.56 9.26 14.95
CA ALA A 314 -0.78 10.37 15.48
C ALA A 314 -1.67 11.45 16.11
N GLY A 315 -2.80 11.75 15.46
CA GLY A 315 -3.83 12.65 15.98
C GLY A 315 -4.42 12.19 17.31
N LEU A 316 -4.73 10.90 17.43
CA LEU A 316 -5.22 10.30 18.67
C LEU A 316 -4.16 10.30 19.77
N MET A 317 -2.93 9.89 19.47
CA MET A 317 -1.82 9.87 20.43
C MET A 317 -1.51 11.27 20.97
N ALA A 318 -1.61 12.31 20.13
CA ALA A 318 -1.42 13.70 20.53
C ALA A 318 -2.46 14.23 21.53
N ARG A 319 -3.58 13.54 21.76
CA ARG A 319 -4.58 13.92 22.77
C ARG A 319 -4.15 13.58 24.20
N PHE A 320 -3.20 12.66 24.35
CA PHE A 320 -2.76 12.21 25.66
C PHE A 320 -1.62 13.07 26.20
N GLY A 321 -1.75 13.52 27.44
CA GLY A 321 -0.70 14.26 28.15
C GLY A 321 0.55 13.41 28.39
N SER A 322 1.68 14.07 28.69
CA SER A 322 2.98 13.41 28.92
C SER A 322 2.93 12.30 29.98
N HIS A 323 2.10 12.46 31.01
CA HIS A 323 1.91 11.50 32.10
C HIS A 323 1.36 10.14 31.63
N ARG A 324 0.69 10.07 30.47
CA ARG A 324 0.17 8.81 29.89
C ARG A 324 1.15 8.14 28.93
N ARG A 325 2.31 8.76 28.63
CA ARG A 325 3.31 8.22 27.69
C ARG A 325 3.85 6.84 28.08
N PRO A 326 4.15 6.52 29.35
CA PRO A 326 4.60 5.17 29.72
C PRO A 326 3.54 4.11 29.42
N MET A 327 2.26 4.40 29.69
CA MET A 327 1.15 3.50 29.38
C MET A 327 1.03 3.28 27.86
N LEU A 328 1.07 4.35 27.06
CA LEU A 328 1.04 4.25 25.60
C LEU A 328 2.24 3.46 25.05
N ALA A 329 3.42 3.64 25.63
CA ALA A 329 4.61 2.87 25.28
C ALA A 329 4.45 1.38 25.63
N GLY A 330 3.88 1.05 26.80
CA GLY A 330 3.57 -0.32 27.18
C GLY A 330 2.59 -0.99 26.21
N VAL A 331 1.50 -0.31 25.86
CA VAL A 331 0.54 -0.79 24.86
C VAL A 331 1.22 -0.97 23.49
N ALA A 332 2.04 -0.01 23.07
CA ALA A 332 2.80 -0.10 21.82
C ALA A 332 3.72 -1.32 21.78
N ILE A 333 4.46 -1.58 22.87
CA ILE A 333 5.36 -2.75 22.99
C ILE A 333 4.56 -4.04 22.88
N VAL A 334 3.41 -4.15 23.57
CA VAL A 334 2.55 -5.34 23.49
C VAL A 334 2.04 -5.56 22.07
N LEU A 335 1.57 -4.51 21.39
CA LEU A 335 1.05 -4.63 20.02
C LEU A 335 2.14 -4.98 19.00
N VAL A 336 3.33 -4.41 19.15
CA VAL A 336 4.51 -4.78 18.35
C VAL A 336 4.89 -6.24 18.62
N GLY A 337 5.02 -6.64 19.89
CA GLY A 337 5.37 -7.99 20.27
C GLY A 337 4.36 -9.02 19.74
N LEU A 338 3.07 -8.72 19.84
CA LEU A 338 2.00 -9.54 19.26
C LEU A 338 2.15 -9.68 17.75
N ASN A 339 2.30 -8.56 17.01
CA ASN A 339 2.36 -8.60 15.56
C ASN A 339 3.62 -9.32 15.04
N LEU A 340 4.78 -9.09 15.67
CA LEU A 340 6.02 -9.79 15.33
C LEU A 340 5.95 -11.28 15.66
N THR A 341 5.30 -11.66 16.76
CA THR A 341 5.06 -13.07 17.10
C THR A 341 4.17 -13.75 16.07
N LEU A 342 3.07 -13.09 15.67
CA LEU A 342 2.19 -13.59 14.61
C LEU A 342 2.90 -13.67 13.26
N THR A 343 3.75 -12.70 12.94
CA THR A 343 4.57 -12.69 11.72
C THR A 343 5.53 -13.87 11.70
N TYR A 344 6.25 -14.10 12.81
CA TYR A 344 7.14 -15.23 12.97
C TYR A 344 6.39 -16.56 12.87
N ALA A 345 5.24 -16.68 13.55
CA ALA A 345 4.40 -17.87 13.48
C ALA A 345 3.94 -18.18 12.05
N TYR A 346 3.59 -17.15 11.27
CA TYR A 346 3.26 -17.30 9.85
C TYR A 346 4.46 -17.76 9.03
N TRP A 347 5.65 -17.18 9.25
CA TRP A 347 6.88 -17.59 8.55
C TRP A 347 7.31 -19.02 8.85
N ARG A 348 7.03 -19.51 10.06
CA ARG A 348 7.30 -20.88 10.48
C ARG A 348 6.21 -21.87 10.08
N GLY A 349 5.09 -21.39 9.53
CA GLY A 349 3.93 -22.23 9.17
C GLY A 349 3.09 -22.68 10.36
N PHE A 350 3.30 -22.13 11.57
CA PHE A 350 2.46 -22.41 12.73
C PHE A 350 1.06 -21.83 12.56
N VAL A 351 0.98 -20.70 11.86
CA VAL A 351 -0.25 -20.15 11.29
C VAL A 351 -0.31 -20.59 9.82
N PRO A 352 -1.42 -21.19 9.36
CA PRO A 352 -1.55 -21.60 7.97
C PRO A 352 -1.63 -20.38 7.04
N PHE A 353 -1.19 -20.58 5.79
CA PHE A 353 -1.23 -19.53 4.77
C PHE A 353 -2.66 -18.99 4.54
N ASP A 354 -3.68 -19.83 4.69
CA ASP A 354 -5.10 -19.47 4.63
C ASP A 354 -5.93 -20.32 5.62
N ASN A 355 -7.21 -20.03 5.79
CA ASN A 355 -8.17 -20.74 6.65
C ASN A 355 -7.78 -20.77 8.14
N ALA A 356 -7.13 -19.71 8.62
CA ALA A 356 -6.92 -19.55 10.05
C ALA A 356 -8.27 -19.46 10.79
N ASP A 357 -8.37 -20.16 11.90
CA ASP A 357 -9.57 -20.26 12.73
C ASP A 357 -9.24 -20.08 14.22
N LEU A 358 -10.24 -20.22 15.10
CA LEU A 358 -10.03 -20.13 16.54
C LEU A 358 -9.05 -21.20 17.06
N GLY A 359 -9.09 -22.41 16.51
CA GLY A 359 -8.19 -23.51 16.88
C GLY A 359 -6.73 -23.20 16.55
N THR A 360 -6.50 -22.52 15.42
CA THR A 360 -5.20 -22.03 15.01
C THR A 360 -4.63 -21.06 16.05
N LEU A 361 -5.41 -20.07 16.48
CA LEU A 361 -4.95 -19.06 17.45
C LEU A 361 -4.81 -19.63 18.87
N SER A 362 -5.69 -20.54 19.29
CA SER A 362 -5.66 -21.14 20.63
C SER A 362 -4.49 -22.11 20.81
N SER A 363 -4.09 -22.82 19.75
CA SER A 363 -2.93 -23.72 19.77
C SER A 363 -1.59 -23.01 19.59
N LEU A 364 -1.60 -21.74 19.16
CA LEU A 364 -0.38 -21.02 18.79
C LEU A 364 0.65 -20.89 19.93
N PRO A 365 0.28 -20.59 21.19
CA PRO A 365 1.25 -20.53 22.29
C PRO A 365 2.02 -21.84 22.47
N MET A 366 1.33 -22.99 22.35
CA MET A 366 1.97 -24.31 22.45
C MET A 366 2.94 -24.54 21.30
N ARG A 367 2.55 -24.23 20.06
CA ARG A 367 3.42 -24.37 18.87
C ARG A 367 4.66 -23.50 18.95
N LEU A 368 4.53 -22.27 19.48
CA LEU A 368 5.65 -21.34 19.65
C LEU A 368 6.69 -21.84 20.68
N VAL A 369 6.24 -22.51 21.75
CA VAL A 369 7.13 -23.06 22.80
C VAL A 369 7.80 -24.35 22.34
N HIS A 370 7.05 -25.24 21.69
CA HIS A 370 7.51 -26.59 21.38
C HIS A 370 8.16 -26.73 19.99
N GLY A 371 7.90 -25.80 19.06
CA GLY A 371 8.57 -25.74 17.76
C GLY A 371 8.03 -26.69 16.68
N TYR A 372 6.87 -27.31 16.91
CA TYR A 372 6.17 -28.17 15.95
C TYR A 372 4.67 -27.88 15.92
#